data_AF-A0AAN6ZD36-F1
#
_entry.id   AF-A0AAN6ZD36-F1
#
_cell.length_a   1.000
_cell.length_b   1.000
_cell.length_c   1.000
_cell.angle_alpha   90.00
_cell.angle_beta   90.00
_cell.angle_gamma   90.00
#
_symmetry.space_group_name_H-M   'P 1'
#
loop_
_entity.id
_entity.type
_entity.pdbx_description
1 polymer ?
#
loop_
_entity_poly.entity_id
_entity_poly.type
_entity_poly.pdbx_seq_one_letter_code
_entity_poly.pdbx_strand_id
1 'polypeptide(L)'
;MLIAGLIGSSAAAAINTTPALGPGGDLIKRDNLDPLPLCATYADKKWQPALDFDRDSCYNVAAISASGVTNRGLSVTAVAGVTSGCRDRQDLDRQNVYSRTRCNSGWCAHMYAYYFEKDQTSQVGGGHRHDWEHVVVWTRNDRIEYVAVSAHGGYDIRAARDVQMEGNHPKVVYHKDDSNGMTHALRFANAGEAPENHYGRWWYGSPISYYGFPNHDFRNAMLNKGWERASVDIRDARFMPALESARPGAASAFKAGQDGPEDIHNSPGIPEGGCGVRS
;
A
#
# COMPACT_ATOMS: atom_id res chain seq x y z
N MET A 1 -31.03 -50.42 0.07
CA MET A 1 -31.56 -49.15 -0.46
C MET A 1 -30.44 -48.11 -0.29
N LEU A 2 -29.68 -47.86 -1.36
CA LEU A 2 -28.53 -46.94 -1.36
C LEU A 2 -29.05 -45.49 -1.41
N ILE A 3 -28.60 -44.65 -0.49
CA ILE A 3 -28.81 -43.19 -0.55
C ILE A 3 -27.69 -42.62 -1.42
N ALA A 4 -28.03 -42.19 -2.63
CA ALA A 4 -27.13 -41.46 -3.52
C ALA A 4 -27.01 -40.00 -3.06
N GLY A 5 -25.80 -39.58 -2.69
CA GLY A 5 -25.49 -38.18 -2.38
C GLY A 5 -25.41 -37.34 -3.65
N LEU A 6 -26.15 -36.23 -3.70
CA LEU A 6 -25.95 -35.20 -4.70
C LEU A 6 -24.68 -34.41 -4.37
N ILE A 7 -23.66 -34.56 -5.22
CA ILE A 7 -22.51 -33.66 -5.25
C ILE A 7 -22.93 -32.43 -6.05
N GLY A 8 -23.14 -31.31 -5.36
CA GLY A 8 -23.35 -30.02 -6.01
C GLY A 8 -22.09 -29.59 -6.75
N SER A 9 -22.16 -29.51 -8.08
CA SER A 9 -21.09 -28.95 -8.90
C SER A 9 -21.06 -27.43 -8.72
N SER A 10 -20.04 -26.93 -8.02
CA SER A 10 -19.72 -25.50 -8.00
C SER A 10 -19.28 -25.08 -9.40
N ALA A 11 -20.12 -24.31 -10.10
CA ALA A 11 -19.73 -23.68 -11.35
C ALA A 11 -18.65 -22.62 -11.05
N ALA A 12 -17.44 -22.82 -11.58
CA ALA A 12 -16.41 -21.78 -11.57
C ALA A 12 -16.90 -20.60 -12.42
N ALA A 13 -17.05 -19.43 -11.81
CA ALA A 13 -17.31 -18.21 -12.56
C ALA A 13 -16.11 -17.94 -13.48
N ALA A 14 -16.36 -17.86 -14.79
CA ALA A 14 -15.34 -17.49 -15.77
C ALA A 14 -14.85 -16.07 -15.45
N ILE A 15 -13.55 -15.96 -15.18
CA ILE A 15 -12.88 -14.70 -14.86
C ILE A 15 -12.62 -13.99 -16.19
N ASN A 16 -13.29 -12.86 -16.44
CA ASN A 16 -12.96 -11.99 -17.56
C ASN A 16 -11.68 -11.21 -17.20
N THR A 17 -10.51 -11.86 -17.31
CA THR A 17 -9.23 -11.15 -17.35
C THR A 17 -8.99 -10.71 -18.78
N THR A 18 -8.82 -9.41 -18.99
CA THR A 18 -8.33 -8.92 -20.29
C THR A 18 -6.82 -9.05 -20.26
N PRO A 19 -6.20 -9.95 -21.04
CA PRO A 19 -4.75 -10.12 -20.98
C PRO A 19 -4.04 -8.81 -21.38
N ALA A 20 -3.00 -8.46 -20.63
CA ALA A 20 -2.11 -7.37 -21.04
C ALA A 20 -1.34 -7.81 -22.29
N LEU A 21 -1.58 -7.10 -23.40
CA LEU A 21 -0.93 -7.38 -24.68
C LEU A 21 0.29 -6.48 -24.86
N GLY A 22 1.38 -7.08 -25.33
CA GLY A 22 2.56 -6.37 -25.80
C GLY A 22 2.33 -5.64 -27.13
N PRO A 23 3.28 -4.82 -27.61
CA PRO A 23 3.14 -4.09 -28.87
C PRO A 23 3.01 -5.01 -30.10
N GLY A 24 3.39 -6.29 -29.97
CA GLY A 24 3.21 -7.34 -30.97
C GLY A 24 2.03 -8.29 -30.73
N GLY A 25 1.19 -8.05 -29.72
CA GLY A 25 0.08 -8.94 -29.35
C GLY A 25 0.46 -10.12 -28.45
N ASP A 26 1.72 -10.21 -28.01
CA ASP A 26 2.16 -11.24 -27.07
C ASP A 26 1.57 -11.05 -25.67
N LEU A 27 1.23 -12.15 -25.01
CA LEU A 27 0.79 -12.13 -23.62
C LEU A 27 1.94 -11.68 -22.70
N ILE A 28 1.76 -10.56 -22.01
CA ILE A 28 2.72 -10.13 -20.99
C ILE A 28 2.45 -10.93 -19.72
N LYS A 29 3.42 -11.76 -19.32
CA LYS A 29 3.36 -12.49 -18.04
C LYS A 29 3.40 -11.49 -16.89
N ARG A 30 2.22 -11.24 -16.33
CA ARG A 30 2.01 -10.47 -15.10
C ARG A 30 2.27 -11.33 -13.86
N ASP A 31 2.79 -10.70 -12.82
CA ASP A 31 2.97 -11.33 -11.52
C ASP A 31 1.76 -11.06 -10.62
N ASN A 32 0.72 -11.87 -10.79
CA ASN A 32 -0.40 -11.88 -9.86
C ASN A 32 -0.06 -12.76 -8.64
N LEU A 33 0.73 -12.20 -7.72
CA LEU A 33 1.32 -12.92 -6.58
C LEU A 33 0.29 -13.29 -5.50
N ASP A 34 0.52 -14.42 -4.84
CA ASP A 34 -0.21 -14.78 -3.61
C ASP A 34 0.25 -13.85 -2.46
N PRO A 35 -0.63 -13.01 -1.91
CA PRO A 35 -0.25 -12.04 -0.88
C PRO A 35 0.14 -12.73 0.42
N LEU A 36 0.91 -12.03 1.25
CA LEU A 36 1.14 -12.45 2.63
C LEU A 36 -0.18 -12.41 3.42
N PRO A 37 -0.41 -13.37 4.33
CA PRO A 37 -1.54 -13.28 5.26
C PRO A 37 -1.33 -12.08 6.19
N LEU A 38 -2.42 -11.39 6.54
CA LEU A 38 -2.41 -10.29 7.50
C LEU A 38 -1.62 -10.68 8.76
N CYS A 39 -0.65 -9.84 9.12
CA CYS A 39 0.12 -9.99 10.35
C CYS A 39 0.55 -8.60 10.82
N ALA A 40 -0.30 -7.96 11.62
CA ALA A 40 -0.13 -6.57 12.02
C ALA A 40 -0.55 -6.30 13.46
N THR A 41 0.05 -5.27 14.05
CA THR A 41 -0.33 -4.74 15.37
C THR A 41 -1.79 -4.29 15.38
N TYR A 42 -2.39 -4.19 16.57
CA TYR A 42 -3.73 -3.60 16.70
C TYR A 42 -3.77 -2.16 16.14
N ALA A 43 -2.76 -1.34 16.43
CA ALA A 43 -2.68 0.04 15.97
C ALA A 43 -2.60 0.16 14.44
N ASP A 44 -1.78 -0.68 13.79
CA ASP A 44 -1.62 -0.66 12.33
C ASP A 44 -2.91 -1.09 11.61
N LYS A 45 -3.75 -1.92 12.24
CA LYS A 45 -5.10 -2.22 11.74
C LYS A 45 -6.08 -1.07 11.99
N LYS A 46 -6.05 -0.50 13.20
CA LYS A 46 -6.96 0.56 13.65
C LYS A 46 -6.82 1.84 12.82
N TRP A 47 -5.60 2.18 12.43
CA TRP A 47 -5.29 3.45 11.76
C TRP A 47 -5.02 3.30 10.26
N GLN A 48 -5.26 2.13 9.68
CA GLN A 48 -5.01 1.87 8.26
C GLN A 48 -5.83 2.85 7.39
N PRO A 49 -5.23 3.54 6.41
CA PRO A 49 -5.97 4.38 5.48
C PRO A 49 -6.99 3.57 4.68
N ALA A 50 -8.13 4.19 4.41
CA ALA A 50 -9.13 3.66 3.51
C ALA A 50 -8.80 4.16 2.10
N LEU A 51 -8.41 3.28 1.19
CA LEU A 51 -7.96 3.67 -0.15
C LEU A 51 -9.09 3.66 -1.18
N ASP A 52 -8.95 4.54 -2.15
CA ASP A 52 -9.54 4.38 -3.47
C ASP A 52 -8.49 4.65 -4.57
N PHE A 53 -8.85 4.34 -5.81
CA PHE A 53 -7.98 4.44 -6.97
C PHE A 53 -8.80 5.04 -8.11
N ASP A 54 -8.41 6.22 -8.60
CA ASP A 54 -9.08 6.83 -9.76
C ASP A 54 -8.96 5.91 -10.99
N ARG A 55 -9.87 6.02 -11.95
CA ARG A 55 -9.91 5.16 -13.14
C ARG A 55 -8.66 5.18 -14.00
N ASP A 56 -7.79 6.16 -13.81
CA ASP A 56 -6.51 6.29 -14.48
C ASP A 56 -5.34 5.69 -13.71
N SER A 57 -5.56 4.96 -12.61
CA SER A 57 -4.50 4.34 -11.83
C SER A 57 -4.58 2.82 -11.70
N CYS A 58 -3.42 2.21 -11.47
CA CYS A 58 -3.30 0.80 -11.10
C CYS A 58 -3.85 0.56 -9.68
N TYR A 59 -4.22 -0.69 -9.37
CA TYR A 59 -4.41 -1.11 -7.99
C TYR A 59 -3.07 -1.42 -7.33
N ASN A 60 -3.00 -1.20 -6.01
CA ASN A 60 -1.87 -1.71 -5.25
C ASN A 60 -1.98 -3.24 -5.16
N VAL A 61 -0.83 -3.92 -5.20
CA VAL A 61 -0.73 -5.38 -5.17
C VAL A 61 0.36 -5.83 -4.20
N ALA A 62 0.48 -7.14 -3.96
CA ALA A 62 1.60 -7.67 -3.20
C ALA A 62 2.95 -7.42 -3.92
N ALA A 63 3.90 -6.81 -3.20
CA ALA A 63 5.28 -6.61 -3.65
C ALA A 63 6.12 -7.89 -3.55
N ILE A 64 5.71 -8.83 -2.70
CA ILE A 64 6.36 -10.13 -2.51
C ILE A 64 5.30 -11.19 -2.23
N SER A 65 5.48 -12.37 -2.80
CA SER A 65 4.61 -13.53 -2.58
C SER A 65 4.94 -14.24 -1.28
N ALA A 66 4.02 -15.06 -0.78
CA ALA A 66 4.26 -15.92 0.39
C ALA A 66 5.49 -16.85 0.26
N SER A 67 5.93 -17.17 -0.96
CA SER A 67 7.14 -17.98 -1.21
C SER A 67 8.43 -17.16 -1.32
N GLY A 68 8.36 -15.84 -1.20
CA GLY A 68 9.52 -14.94 -1.25
C GLY A 68 9.89 -14.41 -2.64
N VAL A 69 9.09 -14.72 -3.67
CA VAL A 69 9.29 -14.13 -5.01
C VAL A 69 8.78 -12.69 -5.00
N THR A 70 9.66 -11.73 -5.33
CA THR A 70 9.31 -10.31 -5.46
C THR A 70 8.63 -10.02 -6.79
N ASN A 71 7.72 -9.05 -6.79
CA ASN A 71 6.98 -8.64 -7.97
C ASN A 71 7.93 -7.97 -8.99
N ARG A 72 7.92 -8.44 -10.25
CA ARG A 72 8.77 -7.91 -11.32
C ARG A 72 8.23 -6.63 -11.95
N GLY A 73 7.07 -6.16 -11.51
CA GLY A 73 6.38 -4.98 -12.03
C GLY A 73 5.95 -5.13 -13.48
N LEU A 74 5.36 -4.07 -14.03
CA LEU A 74 4.92 -3.99 -15.41
C LEU A 74 5.76 -2.98 -16.18
N SER A 75 6.03 -3.29 -17.44
CA SER A 75 6.74 -2.36 -18.32
C SER A 75 5.79 -1.23 -18.75
N VAL A 76 6.26 0.01 -18.66
CA VAL A 76 5.55 1.18 -19.20
C VAL A 76 5.71 1.35 -20.71
N THR A 77 6.64 0.63 -21.35
CA THR A 77 6.89 0.68 -22.80
C THR A 77 6.34 -0.52 -23.55
N ALA A 78 6.25 -1.68 -22.90
CA ALA A 78 5.69 -2.87 -23.51
C ALA A 78 4.17 -2.99 -23.29
N VAL A 79 3.58 -2.27 -22.33
CA VAL A 79 2.14 -2.28 -22.10
C VAL A 79 1.54 -0.94 -22.56
N ALA A 80 0.65 -0.98 -23.55
CA ALA A 80 -0.08 0.20 -24.00
C ALA A 80 -1.21 0.53 -23.02
N GLY A 81 -1.27 1.77 -22.52
CA GLY A 81 -2.33 2.25 -21.63
C GLY A 81 -1.94 2.29 -20.15
N VAL A 82 -2.40 3.35 -19.47
CA VAL A 82 -2.03 3.67 -18.08
C VAL A 82 -2.47 2.56 -17.12
N THR A 83 -3.69 2.05 -17.26
CA THR A 83 -4.25 1.02 -16.36
C THR A 83 -4.21 -0.39 -16.93
N SER A 84 -3.74 -0.54 -18.17
CA SER A 84 -3.68 -1.82 -18.86
C SER A 84 -2.85 -2.82 -18.08
N GLY A 85 -3.49 -3.96 -17.75
CA GLY A 85 -2.86 -5.07 -17.05
C GLY A 85 -2.57 -4.82 -15.58
N CYS A 86 -3.12 -3.78 -14.94
CA CYS A 86 -2.88 -3.48 -13.53
C CYS A 86 -4.10 -3.03 -12.73
N ARG A 87 -5.31 -3.15 -13.30
CA ARG A 87 -6.56 -2.69 -12.69
C ARG A 87 -7.68 -3.73 -12.83
N ASP A 88 -7.35 -5.01 -12.92
CA ASP A 88 -8.36 -6.07 -12.87
C ASP A 88 -8.87 -6.24 -11.43
N ARG A 89 -10.14 -6.64 -11.27
CA ARG A 89 -10.73 -6.89 -9.95
C ARG A 89 -9.89 -7.83 -9.07
N GLN A 90 -9.29 -8.86 -9.66
CA GLN A 90 -8.45 -9.83 -8.95
C GLN A 90 -7.19 -9.22 -8.31
N ASP A 91 -6.73 -8.07 -8.82
CA ASP A 91 -5.53 -7.41 -8.32
C ASP A 91 -5.83 -6.75 -6.98
N LEU A 92 -7.01 -6.12 -6.93
CA LEU A 92 -7.56 -5.50 -5.76
C LEU A 92 -7.78 -6.54 -4.63
N ASP A 93 -8.13 -7.78 -5.00
CA ASP A 93 -8.28 -8.92 -4.08
C ASP A 93 -6.95 -9.47 -3.54
N ARG A 94 -5.82 -9.14 -4.19
CA ARG A 94 -4.49 -9.74 -3.92
C ARG A 94 -3.45 -8.70 -3.52
N GLN A 95 -3.89 -7.77 -2.68
CA GLN A 95 -3.04 -6.72 -2.14
C GLN A 95 -2.43 -7.06 -0.78
N ASN A 96 -1.29 -6.44 -0.51
CA ASN A 96 -0.79 -6.22 0.84
C ASN A 96 -0.68 -4.73 1.11
N VAL A 97 -0.73 -4.37 2.39
CA VAL A 97 -0.30 -3.07 2.89
C VAL A 97 0.87 -3.33 3.83
N TYR A 98 1.95 -2.59 3.70
CA TYR A 98 3.12 -2.78 4.56
C TYR A 98 3.23 -1.60 5.51
N SER A 99 3.42 -1.84 6.80
CA SER A 99 3.45 -0.76 7.78
C SER A 99 4.72 -0.76 8.63
N ARG A 100 5.13 0.43 9.03
CA ARG A 100 6.13 0.64 10.07
C ARG A 100 5.73 1.82 10.93
N THR A 101 5.73 1.60 12.23
CA THR A 101 5.32 2.59 13.21
C THR A 101 6.54 3.14 13.94
N ARG A 102 6.51 4.41 14.36
CA ARG A 102 7.47 4.99 15.31
C ARG A 102 6.74 5.82 16.35
N CYS A 103 6.96 5.53 17.62
CA CYS A 103 6.31 6.25 18.72
C CYS A 103 7.33 6.84 19.69
N ASN A 104 7.28 8.13 19.95
CA ASN A 104 8.06 8.81 21.00
C ASN A 104 7.46 10.20 21.29
N SER A 105 7.84 10.81 22.42
CA SER A 105 7.40 12.16 22.78
C SER A 105 5.87 12.37 22.77
N GLY A 106 5.11 11.31 23.12
CA GLY A 106 3.65 11.32 23.14
C GLY A 106 2.98 11.26 21.76
N TRP A 107 3.75 11.06 20.69
CA TRP A 107 3.29 10.94 19.31
C TRP A 107 3.60 9.55 18.77
N CYS A 108 2.77 9.07 17.85
CA CYS A 108 3.04 7.92 17.01
C CYS A 108 2.87 8.31 15.54
N ALA A 109 3.78 7.85 14.69
CA ALA A 109 3.70 7.95 13.24
C ALA A 109 3.55 6.54 12.67
N HIS A 110 2.38 6.24 12.11
CA HIS A 110 2.08 4.97 11.46
C HIS A 110 2.23 5.15 9.95
N MET A 111 3.35 4.70 9.38
CA MET A 111 3.58 4.77 7.94
C MET A 111 3.08 3.50 7.28
N TYR A 112 2.22 3.65 6.28
CA TYR A 112 1.71 2.59 5.41
C TYR A 112 2.30 2.77 4.02
N ALA A 113 2.80 1.69 3.43
CA ALA A 113 3.42 1.65 2.11
C ALA A 113 2.59 0.75 1.18
N TYR A 114 2.35 1.24 -0.03
CA TYR A 114 1.56 0.61 -1.07
C TYR A 114 2.41 0.45 -2.33
N TYR A 115 2.44 -0.76 -2.88
CA TYR A 115 3.20 -1.06 -4.09
C TYR A 115 2.28 -1.17 -5.29
N PHE A 116 2.67 -0.51 -6.39
CA PHE A 116 2.01 -0.62 -7.68
C PHE A 116 3.01 -1.16 -8.71
N GLU A 117 2.52 -1.94 -9.68
CA GLU A 117 3.40 -2.62 -10.63
C GLU A 117 4.08 -1.65 -11.60
N LYS A 118 3.50 -0.47 -11.83
CA LYS A 118 4.03 0.62 -12.66
C LYS A 118 3.38 1.95 -12.27
N ASP A 119 4.08 3.03 -12.57
CA ASP A 119 3.55 4.39 -12.70
C ASP A 119 3.71 4.80 -14.17
N GLN A 120 2.61 4.94 -14.91
CA GLN A 120 2.64 5.22 -16.34
C GLN A 120 1.99 6.56 -16.66
N THR A 121 2.73 7.46 -17.29
CA THR A 121 2.29 8.85 -17.49
C THR A 121 1.46 9.06 -18.76
N SER A 122 1.53 8.16 -19.74
CA SER A 122 0.74 8.25 -20.97
C SER A 122 0.43 6.90 -21.63
N GLN A 123 -0.52 6.90 -22.58
CA GLN A 123 -0.92 5.70 -23.32
C GLN A 123 0.20 5.11 -24.19
N VAL A 124 1.16 5.93 -24.63
CA VAL A 124 2.28 5.55 -25.51
C VAL A 124 3.61 5.41 -24.75
N GLY A 125 3.58 5.44 -23.42
CA GLY A 125 4.74 5.26 -22.53
C GLY A 125 5.05 6.49 -21.68
N GLY A 126 6.19 6.45 -20.98
CA GLY A 126 6.55 7.44 -19.95
C GLY A 126 6.18 6.97 -18.53
N GLY A 127 6.91 7.47 -17.54
CA GLY A 127 6.86 6.97 -16.15
C GLY A 127 7.91 5.87 -15.89
N HIS A 128 7.61 4.95 -14.99
CA HIS A 128 8.52 3.86 -14.62
C HIS A 128 7.81 2.57 -14.18
N ARG A 129 8.53 1.46 -14.33
CA ARG A 129 8.17 0.21 -13.70
C ARG A 129 8.32 0.38 -12.18
N HIS A 130 7.41 -0.26 -11.45
CA HIS A 130 7.27 -0.16 -10.00
C HIS A 130 6.81 1.23 -9.56
N ASP A 131 6.01 1.27 -8.53
CA ASP A 131 5.74 2.48 -7.77
C ASP A 131 5.54 2.15 -6.29
N TRP A 132 5.87 3.09 -5.43
CA TRP A 132 5.74 2.96 -3.99
C TRP A 132 5.23 4.27 -3.40
N GLU A 133 4.03 4.22 -2.84
CA GLU A 133 3.41 5.37 -2.19
C GLU A 133 3.15 5.12 -0.72
N HIS A 134 3.07 6.20 0.05
CA HIS A 134 3.10 6.19 1.50
C HIS A 134 2.05 7.11 2.11
N VAL A 135 1.40 6.62 3.15
CA VAL A 135 0.56 7.45 4.03
C VAL A 135 1.12 7.38 5.44
N VAL A 136 1.35 8.51 6.08
CA VAL A 136 1.74 8.59 7.50
C VAL A 136 0.57 9.13 8.31
N VAL A 137 0.04 8.29 9.19
CA VAL A 137 -1.01 8.68 10.13
C VAL A 137 -0.36 9.06 11.46
N TRP A 138 -0.44 10.33 11.83
CA TRP A 138 0.11 10.87 13.07
C TRP A 138 -0.95 10.87 14.16
N THR A 139 -0.68 10.12 15.22
CA THR A 139 -1.60 9.97 16.34
C THR A 139 -1.02 10.49 17.64
N ARG A 140 -1.90 10.96 18.51
CA ARG A 140 -1.61 11.38 19.89
C ARG A 140 -2.83 11.10 20.74
N ASN A 141 -2.63 10.64 21.98
CA ASN A 141 -3.72 10.34 22.92
C ASN A 141 -4.83 9.46 22.31
N ASP A 142 -4.43 8.42 21.56
CA ASP A 142 -5.32 7.47 20.88
C ASP A 142 -6.29 8.11 19.85
N ARG A 143 -5.86 9.19 19.19
CA ARG A 143 -6.60 9.89 18.14
C ARG A 143 -5.68 10.27 16.99
N ILE A 144 -6.22 10.32 15.77
CA ILE A 144 -5.52 10.90 14.62
C ILE A 144 -5.54 12.42 14.76
N GLU A 145 -4.38 13.04 14.68
CA GLU A 145 -4.22 14.50 14.71
C GLU A 145 -3.82 15.05 13.35
N TYR A 146 -2.99 14.31 12.60
CA TYR A 146 -2.54 14.69 11.26
C TYR A 146 -2.41 13.46 10.36
N VAL A 147 -2.52 13.69 9.06
CA VAL A 147 -2.26 12.67 8.04
C VAL A 147 -1.36 13.31 7.00
N ALA A 148 -0.35 12.56 6.55
CA ALA A 148 0.53 12.94 5.47
C ALA A 148 0.43 11.92 4.34
N VAL A 149 0.31 12.36 3.09
CA VAL A 149 0.27 11.49 1.92
C VAL A 149 1.42 11.84 0.98
N SER A 150 2.12 10.84 0.44
CA SER A 150 3.24 11.08 -0.46
C SER A 150 2.76 11.61 -1.81
N ALA A 151 3.49 12.59 -2.33
CA ALA A 151 3.28 13.14 -3.66
C ALA A 151 4.62 13.66 -4.20
N HIS A 152 5.07 13.09 -5.33
CA HIS A 152 6.26 13.54 -6.07
C HIS A 152 7.53 13.74 -5.23
N GLY A 153 7.77 12.83 -4.28
CA GLY A 153 8.95 12.85 -3.40
C GLY A 153 8.84 13.75 -2.16
N GLY A 154 7.70 14.42 -1.96
CA GLY A 154 7.32 15.11 -0.74
C GLY A 154 6.08 14.51 -0.09
N TYR A 155 5.50 15.24 0.86
CA TYR A 155 4.25 14.87 1.54
C TYR A 155 3.30 16.07 1.61
N ASP A 156 2.02 15.88 1.23
CA ASP A 156 0.92 16.78 1.60
C ASP A 156 0.47 16.41 3.01
N ILE A 157 0.59 17.34 3.96
CA ILE A 157 0.31 17.12 5.39
C ILE A 157 -0.91 17.95 5.78
N ARG A 158 -1.95 17.30 6.28
CA ARG A 158 -3.18 17.94 6.75
C ARG A 158 -3.53 17.56 8.18
N ALA A 159 -4.15 18.49 8.88
CA ALA A 159 -4.78 18.17 10.16
C ALA A 159 -5.95 17.22 9.95
N ALA A 160 -6.19 16.31 10.89
CA ALA A 160 -7.22 15.28 10.77
C ALA A 160 -8.63 15.85 10.53
N ARG A 161 -8.92 17.03 11.07
CA ARG A 161 -10.19 17.74 10.87
C ARG A 161 -10.44 18.17 9.41
N ASP A 162 -9.38 18.26 8.62
CA ASP A 162 -9.41 18.69 7.21
C ASP A 162 -9.31 17.48 6.25
N VAL A 163 -9.41 16.25 6.79
CA VAL A 163 -9.30 14.99 6.07
C VAL A 163 -10.61 14.21 6.19
N GLN A 164 -11.10 13.67 5.08
CA GLN A 164 -12.27 12.80 5.09
C GLN A 164 -11.93 11.46 5.78
N MET A 165 -12.85 10.97 6.61
CA MET A 165 -12.64 9.75 7.41
C MET A 165 -13.72 8.70 7.14
N GLU A 166 -13.36 7.43 7.27
CA GLU A 166 -14.27 6.32 7.55
C GLU A 166 -13.93 5.76 8.93
N GLY A 167 -14.66 6.16 9.97
CA GLY A 167 -14.27 5.84 11.35
C GLY A 167 -12.87 6.38 11.68
N ASN A 168 -11.91 5.48 11.92
CA ASN A 168 -10.51 5.80 12.22
C ASN A 168 -9.59 5.68 10.98
N HIS A 169 -10.17 5.68 9.79
CA HIS A 169 -9.46 5.42 8.54
C HIS A 169 -9.48 6.66 7.65
N PRO A 170 -8.36 7.37 7.47
CA PRO A 170 -8.31 8.51 6.56
C PRO A 170 -8.51 8.05 5.13
N LYS A 171 -9.38 8.75 4.40
CA LYS A 171 -9.70 8.45 3.00
C LYS A 171 -8.68 9.08 2.07
N VAL A 172 -7.97 8.23 1.34
CA VAL A 172 -6.86 8.61 0.46
C VAL A 172 -7.07 7.97 -0.90
N VAL A 173 -6.74 8.70 -1.96
CA VAL A 173 -6.93 8.25 -3.34
C VAL A 173 -5.59 8.21 -4.06
N TYR A 174 -5.29 7.09 -4.71
CA TYR A 174 -4.18 7.00 -5.65
C TYR A 174 -4.66 7.35 -7.06
N HIS A 175 -4.05 8.37 -7.64
CA HIS A 175 -4.50 8.99 -8.87
C HIS A 175 -3.32 9.38 -9.74
N LYS A 176 -3.59 9.61 -11.02
CA LYS A 176 -2.63 10.28 -11.89
C LYS A 176 -2.68 11.78 -11.66
N ASP A 177 -1.55 12.39 -11.30
CA ASP A 177 -1.49 13.83 -11.07
C ASP A 177 -1.14 14.58 -12.37
N ASP A 178 -2.11 15.30 -12.92
CA ASP A 178 -1.97 16.06 -14.15
C ASP A 178 -1.20 17.39 -13.98
N SER A 179 -0.94 17.82 -12.74
CA SER A 179 -0.32 19.11 -12.43
C SER A 179 1.22 19.10 -12.46
N ASN A 180 1.87 17.93 -12.30
CA ASN A 180 3.32 17.84 -12.05
C ASN A 180 4.09 16.85 -12.95
N GLY A 181 3.59 16.57 -14.15
CA GLY A 181 4.29 15.70 -15.10
C GLY A 181 3.63 14.32 -15.29
N MET A 182 2.36 14.19 -14.87
CA MET A 182 1.48 13.06 -15.21
C MET A 182 1.85 11.74 -14.50
N THR A 183 2.78 11.75 -13.54
CA THR A 183 3.07 10.62 -12.64
C THR A 183 2.00 10.49 -11.58
N HIS A 184 1.87 9.30 -11.00
CA HIS A 184 0.89 9.09 -9.95
C HIS A 184 1.32 9.72 -8.62
N ALA A 185 0.32 9.96 -7.78
CA ALA A 185 0.51 10.44 -6.42
C ALA A 185 -0.68 10.02 -5.55
N LEU A 186 -0.51 10.08 -4.24
CA LEU A 186 -1.63 10.04 -3.30
C LEU A 186 -2.19 11.44 -3.07
N ARG A 187 -3.51 11.52 -2.97
CA ARG A 187 -4.24 12.72 -2.54
C ARG A 187 -5.26 12.39 -1.48
N PHE A 188 -5.68 13.40 -0.73
CA PHE A 188 -6.85 13.27 0.14
C PHE A 188 -8.13 13.20 -0.69
N ALA A 189 -9.09 12.40 -0.24
CA ALA A 189 -10.41 12.34 -0.84
C ALA A 189 -11.15 13.67 -0.71
N ASN A 190 -11.92 14.03 -1.73
CA ASN A 190 -12.83 15.17 -1.69
C ASN A 190 -14.05 14.86 -0.84
N ALA A 191 -14.71 15.91 -0.33
CA ALA A 191 -15.96 15.76 0.41
C ALA A 191 -17.03 15.11 -0.48
N GLY A 192 -17.60 14.00 -0.01
CA GLY A 192 -18.64 13.25 -0.74
C GLY A 192 -18.13 12.42 -1.94
N GLU A 193 -16.81 12.30 -2.13
CA GLU A 193 -16.24 11.48 -3.20
C GLU A 193 -16.65 10.01 -3.07
N ALA A 194 -17.10 9.43 -4.18
CA ALA A 194 -17.51 8.04 -4.28
C ALA A 194 -16.36 7.20 -4.87
N PRO A 195 -16.02 6.05 -4.28
CA PRO A 195 -14.92 5.22 -4.78
C PRO A 195 -15.11 4.72 -6.21
N GLU A 196 -14.05 4.79 -7.03
CA GLU A 196 -14.04 4.40 -8.44
C GLU A 196 -13.48 2.98 -8.70
N ASN A 197 -13.07 2.28 -7.64
CA ASN A 197 -12.59 0.90 -7.76
C ASN A 197 -13.71 -0.11 -8.08
N HIS A 198 -13.33 -1.34 -8.46
CA HIS A 198 -14.25 -2.40 -8.90
C HIS A 198 -15.35 -2.78 -7.89
N TYR A 199 -15.18 -2.44 -6.61
CA TYR A 199 -16.15 -2.73 -5.56
C TYR A 199 -17.03 -1.54 -5.17
N GLY A 200 -16.76 -0.34 -5.69
CA GLY A 200 -17.54 0.87 -5.40
C GLY A 200 -17.58 1.23 -3.91
N ARG A 201 -16.54 0.86 -3.14
CA ARG A 201 -16.41 1.13 -1.70
C ARG A 201 -14.96 1.43 -1.33
N TRP A 202 -14.77 2.14 -0.22
CA TRP A 202 -13.43 2.36 0.32
C TRP A 202 -12.77 1.02 0.64
N TRP A 203 -11.51 0.89 0.25
CA TRP A 203 -10.83 -0.40 0.19
C TRP A 203 -9.75 -0.51 1.27
N TYR A 204 -9.67 -1.70 1.86
CA TYR A 204 -8.73 -2.04 2.92
C TYR A 204 -7.96 -3.29 2.51
N GLY A 205 -6.64 -3.26 2.67
CA GLY A 205 -5.78 -4.42 2.44
C GLY A 205 -5.46 -5.20 3.68
N SER A 206 -4.66 -6.25 3.48
CA SER A 206 -4.10 -7.06 4.58
C SER A 206 -2.80 -6.41 5.07
N PRO A 207 -2.80 -5.66 6.19
CA PRO A 207 -1.60 -5.02 6.70
C PRO A 207 -0.59 -6.05 7.23
N ILE A 208 0.68 -5.79 6.95
CA ILE A 208 1.85 -6.50 7.46
C ILE A 208 2.73 -5.48 8.18
N SER A 209 2.79 -5.56 9.50
CA SER A 209 3.67 -4.68 10.29
C SER A 209 5.15 -5.01 10.06
N TYR A 210 6.04 -4.08 10.42
CA TYR A 210 7.48 -4.19 10.16
C TYR A 210 8.13 -5.46 10.72
N TYR A 211 7.62 -5.99 11.83
CA TYR A 211 8.00 -7.29 12.38
C TYR A 211 6.94 -8.39 12.19
N GLY A 212 5.88 -8.11 11.43
CA GLY A 212 4.90 -9.10 10.99
C GLY A 212 5.31 -9.92 9.77
N PHE A 213 6.41 -9.57 9.11
CA PHE A 213 6.99 -10.40 8.03
C PHE A 213 7.45 -11.76 8.56
N PRO A 214 7.49 -12.82 7.72
CA PRO A 214 7.89 -14.17 8.14
C PRO A 214 9.22 -14.25 8.90
N ASN A 215 10.21 -13.47 8.46
CA ASN A 215 11.48 -13.28 9.16
C ASN A 215 12.18 -11.99 8.64
N HIS A 216 13.30 -11.61 9.27
CA HIS A 216 14.06 -10.41 8.89
C HIS A 216 14.62 -10.49 7.47
N ASP A 217 15.19 -11.63 7.07
CA ASP A 217 15.79 -11.79 5.74
C ASP A 217 14.74 -11.66 4.64
N PHE A 218 13.57 -12.26 4.86
CA PHE A 218 12.41 -12.14 3.96
C PHE A 218 11.98 -10.69 3.78
N ARG A 219 11.82 -9.96 4.89
CA ARG A 219 11.48 -8.53 4.86
C ARG A 219 12.55 -7.74 4.12
N ASN A 220 13.81 -7.94 4.50
CA ASN A 220 14.95 -7.19 3.97
C ASN A 220 15.14 -7.46 2.47
N ALA A 221 14.89 -8.68 1.99
CA ALA A 221 14.90 -9.02 0.58
C ALA A 221 13.88 -8.20 -0.23
N MET A 222 12.66 -8.00 0.32
CA MET A 222 11.64 -7.17 -0.31
C MET A 222 12.00 -5.67 -0.22
N LEU A 223 12.30 -5.17 0.97
CA LEU A 223 12.49 -3.73 1.21
C LEU A 223 13.78 -3.18 0.59
N ASN A 224 14.81 -4.01 0.45
CA ASN A 224 16.10 -3.61 -0.12
C ASN A 224 16.27 -4.04 -1.58
N LYS A 225 15.24 -4.65 -2.21
CA LYS A 225 15.24 -4.87 -3.66
C LYS A 225 15.45 -3.52 -4.37
N GLY A 226 16.20 -3.56 -5.48
CA GLY A 226 16.22 -2.47 -6.45
C GLY A 226 14.84 -2.34 -7.09
N TRP A 227 14.03 -1.39 -6.60
CA TRP A 227 12.72 -1.03 -7.15
C TRP A 227 12.83 0.01 -8.27
N GLU A 228 13.95 -0.02 -9.01
CA GLU A 228 14.30 0.95 -10.05
C GLU A 228 14.20 2.40 -9.53
N ARG A 229 13.23 3.17 -10.03
CA ARG A 229 13.02 4.57 -9.63
C ARG A 229 12.14 4.72 -8.39
N ALA A 230 11.35 3.70 -8.08
CA ALA A 230 10.47 3.72 -6.92
C ALA A 230 11.27 3.49 -5.63
N SER A 231 10.83 4.11 -4.54
CA SER A 231 11.51 4.03 -3.24
C SER A 231 10.51 3.67 -2.15
N VAL A 232 10.79 2.60 -1.40
CA VAL A 232 9.99 2.21 -0.23
C VAL A 232 10.54 2.90 1.03
N ASP A 233 9.74 3.76 1.66
CA ASP A 233 10.18 4.61 2.75
C ASP A 233 10.17 3.90 4.12
N ILE A 234 9.45 2.79 4.26
CA ILE A 234 9.49 1.99 5.50
C ILE A 234 10.79 1.21 5.72
N ARG A 235 11.72 1.18 4.74
CA ARG A 235 13.03 0.52 4.88
C ARG A 235 13.97 1.33 5.78
N ASP A 236 14.91 0.65 6.44
CA ASP A 236 15.78 1.25 7.46
C ASP A 236 16.50 2.53 7.00
N ALA A 237 17.05 2.54 5.79
CA ALA A 237 17.78 3.69 5.26
C ALA A 237 16.90 4.91 4.93
N ARG A 238 15.58 4.75 4.83
CA ARG A 238 14.64 5.79 4.38
C ARG A 238 13.64 6.22 5.44
N PHE A 239 13.38 5.37 6.44
CA PHE A 239 12.30 5.59 7.37
C PHE A 239 12.46 6.88 8.18
N MET A 240 13.65 7.14 8.71
CA MET A 240 13.91 8.39 9.43
C MET A 240 13.74 9.64 8.55
N PRO A 241 14.41 9.79 7.39
CA PRO A 241 14.25 11.00 6.58
C PRO A 241 12.82 11.17 6.04
N ALA A 242 12.11 10.07 5.73
CA ALA A 242 10.71 10.14 5.32
C ALA A 242 9.80 10.64 6.45
N LEU A 243 10.00 10.15 7.68
CA LEU A 243 9.26 10.64 8.84
C LEU A 243 9.53 12.12 9.14
N GLU A 244 10.76 12.62 8.96
CA GLU A 244 11.03 14.06 9.08
C GLU A 244 10.28 14.85 8.00
N SER A 245 10.28 14.37 6.76
CA SER A 245 9.58 15.03 5.66
C SER A 245 8.06 15.05 5.84
N ALA A 246 7.49 14.02 6.49
CA ALA A 246 6.07 13.88 6.72
C ALA A 246 5.59 14.49 8.05
N ARG A 247 6.48 15.11 8.84
CA ARG A 247 6.20 15.51 10.22
C ARG A 247 5.37 16.80 10.30
N PRO A 248 4.21 16.81 10.97
CA PRO A 248 3.48 18.04 11.22
C PRO A 248 4.25 18.89 12.24
N GLY A 249 4.18 20.22 12.11
CA GLY A 249 4.84 21.13 13.03
C GLY A 249 4.42 20.95 14.50
N ALA A 250 3.20 20.47 14.75
CA ALA A 250 2.70 20.15 16.09
C ALA A 250 3.44 18.97 16.77
N ALA A 251 4.09 18.10 15.99
CA ALA A 251 4.95 17.02 16.46
C ALA A 251 6.42 17.45 16.55
N SER A 252 6.70 18.71 16.90
CA SER A 252 8.07 19.27 16.96
C SER A 252 9.02 18.49 17.88
N ALA A 253 8.49 17.90 18.96
CA ALA A 253 9.25 17.09 19.91
C ALA A 253 9.45 15.62 19.47
N PHE A 254 8.76 15.17 18.43
CA PHE A 254 8.95 13.83 17.88
C PHE A 254 10.32 13.71 17.23
N LYS A 255 11.01 12.60 17.52
CA LYS A 255 12.34 12.31 17.01
C LYS A 255 12.25 11.21 15.96
N ALA A 256 12.39 11.56 14.69
CA ALA A 256 12.21 10.60 13.62
C ALA A 256 13.22 9.46 13.62
N GLY A 257 14.38 9.57 14.29
CA GLY A 257 15.41 8.53 14.35
C GLY A 257 15.41 7.68 15.63
N GLN A 258 14.46 7.89 16.54
CA GLN A 258 14.43 7.23 17.85
C GLN A 258 13.13 6.47 18.03
N ASP A 259 13.20 5.16 18.30
CA ASP A 259 12.04 4.42 18.79
C ASP A 259 11.86 4.70 20.30
N GLY A 260 10.60 4.82 20.73
CA GLY A 260 10.24 4.83 22.15
C GLY A 260 10.35 3.43 22.75
N PRO A 261 10.03 3.28 24.04
CA PRO A 261 9.99 1.96 24.68
C PRO A 261 9.10 0.99 23.88
N GLU A 262 9.64 -0.18 23.54
CA GLU A 262 8.97 -1.18 22.68
C GLU A 262 7.63 -1.65 23.28
N ASP A 263 7.53 -1.62 24.62
CA ASP A 263 6.42 -2.14 25.43
C ASP A 263 5.17 -1.24 25.48
N ILE A 264 5.26 0.04 25.11
CA ILE A 264 4.11 0.96 25.26
C ILE A 264 3.29 1.10 23.96
N HIS A 265 3.89 0.84 22.79
CA HIS A 265 3.22 1.11 21.49
C HIS A 265 3.52 0.11 20.36
N ASN A 266 4.17 -1.03 20.64
CA ASN A 266 4.59 -2.01 19.63
C ASN A 266 5.41 -1.37 18.48
N SER A 267 6.15 -0.29 18.75
CA SER A 267 7.06 0.35 17.81
C SER A 267 8.30 -0.54 17.62
N PRO A 268 8.70 -0.94 16.39
CA PRO A 268 8.28 -0.43 15.09
C PRO A 268 7.19 -1.23 14.35
N GLY A 269 6.58 -2.21 15.02
CA GLY A 269 5.41 -2.95 14.52
C GLY A 269 5.48 -4.43 14.86
N ILE A 270 5.49 -4.80 16.15
CA ILE A 270 5.52 -6.19 16.63
C ILE A 270 4.08 -6.70 16.83
N PRO A 271 3.56 -7.60 15.99
CA PRO A 271 2.18 -8.07 16.11
C PRO A 271 1.96 -8.93 17.36
N GLU A 272 0.79 -8.75 17.97
CA GLU A 272 0.29 -9.66 19.02
C GLU A 272 -0.19 -10.97 18.38
N GLY A 273 0.03 -12.12 19.03
CA GLY A 273 -0.56 -13.40 18.59
C GLY A 273 0.34 -14.33 17.76
N GLY A 274 1.66 -14.09 17.70
CA GLY A 274 2.64 -15.11 17.31
C GLY A 274 2.84 -15.35 15.81
N CYS A 275 2.31 -14.46 14.95
CA CYS A 275 2.72 -14.34 13.55
C CYS A 275 3.93 -13.39 13.44
N GLY A 276 4.72 -13.54 12.38
CA GLY A 276 5.87 -12.66 12.09
C GLY A 276 7.20 -13.09 12.72
N VAL A 277 8.16 -12.16 12.72
CA VAL A 277 9.48 -12.32 13.33
C VAL A 277 9.32 -12.51 14.83
N ARG A 278 9.79 -13.64 15.36
CA ARG A 278 10.00 -13.79 16.81
C ARG A 278 11.38 -13.24 17.14
N SER A 279 11.43 -12.32 18.10
CA SER A 279 12.66 -11.86 18.76
C SER A 279 13.44 -13.03 19.35
#